data_AF-A0A482X514-F1
#
_entry.id   AF-A0A482X514-F1
#
_cell.length_a   1.000
_cell.length_b   1.000
_cell.length_c   1.000
_cell.angle_alpha   90.00
_cell.angle_beta   90.00
_cell.angle_gamma   90.00
#
_symmetry.space_group_name_H-M   'P 1'
#
loop_
_entity.id
_entity.type
_entity.pdbx_description
1 polymer ?
#
loop_
_entity_poly.entity_id
_entity_poly.type
_entity_poly.pdbx_seq_one_letter_code
_entity_poly.pdbx_strand_id
1 'polypeptide(L)'
;MVSSQVLISLYYLFEVLCFVLVNCTHLDKKGNNDSDFVVVGNIDDDKDGCQYLLESFAHTSANFTFCAISHARPITLCQQCKDPYLLTVGVHDDILKLEDEAGELCKEKLLNLDRLQVVEGGFSYIKNLWGRAECDLCYDKGTDNKPLELNQQTKEILHLYNLTQECIDKHQNETSMYHNDPPVCSECKQLYLDLNSKYNELKDNSPFCMDITDLMNSTRYEWSVTIKCCLERQKPELMFLLATSIISVLPVALYIMACSFSGKKKQNIVLRKRVSIPYPNEDEAIHKIDDARTPLVDDPKPESSVNGNINAGASQSNVSRIAEGDQ
;
A
#
# COMPACT_ATOMS: atom_id res chain seq x y z
N MET A 1 -41.65 31.28 8.11
CA MET A 1 -41.89 29.84 7.86
C MET A 1 -40.57 29.23 7.42
N VAL A 2 -39.89 28.50 8.31
CA VAL A 2 -38.67 27.77 7.98
C VAL A 2 -39.08 26.55 7.16
N SER A 3 -38.53 26.41 5.96
CA SER A 3 -38.89 25.34 5.02
C SER A 3 -38.47 23.98 5.58
N SER A 4 -39.33 22.97 5.45
CA SER A 4 -39.18 21.61 6.00
C SER A 4 -37.87 20.92 5.60
N GLN A 5 -37.20 21.38 4.55
CA GLN A 5 -35.91 20.90 4.09
C GLN A 5 -34.76 21.26 5.05
N VAL A 6 -34.80 22.43 5.71
CA VAL A 6 -33.73 22.88 6.62
C VAL A 6 -33.73 22.07 7.93
N LEU A 7 -34.92 21.68 8.40
CA LEU A 7 -35.07 20.84 9.59
C LEU A 7 -34.56 19.42 9.36
N ILE A 8 -34.73 18.88 8.15
CA ILE A 8 -34.23 17.56 7.78
C ILE A 8 -32.69 17.57 7.70
N SER A 9 -32.10 18.61 7.12
CA SER A 9 -30.63 18.74 7.08
C SER A 9 -30.00 18.91 8.47
N LEU A 10 -30.66 19.63 9.39
CA LEU A 10 -30.19 19.76 10.77
C LEU A 10 -30.33 18.46 11.57
N TYR A 11 -31.37 17.66 11.29
CA TYR A 11 -31.57 16.34 11.89
C TYR A 11 -30.46 15.35 11.50
N TYR A 12 -30.10 15.28 10.21
CA TYR A 12 -28.97 14.42 9.77
C TYR A 12 -27.61 14.91 10.30
N LEU A 13 -27.42 16.22 10.45
CA LEU A 13 -26.20 16.78 11.04
C LEU A 13 -26.05 16.39 12.52
N PHE A 14 -27.17 16.34 13.25
CA PHE A 14 -27.21 15.95 14.66
C PHE A 14 -26.96 14.45 14.86
N GLU A 15 -27.54 13.59 14.01
CA GLU A 15 -27.30 12.13 14.04
C GLU A 15 -25.82 11.79 13.75
N VAL A 16 -25.18 12.49 12.80
CA VAL A 16 -23.75 12.28 12.50
C VAL A 16 -22.85 12.72 13.66
N LEU A 17 -23.19 13.83 14.35
CA LEU A 17 -22.45 14.31 15.53
C LEU A 17 -22.57 13.35 16.73
N CYS A 18 -23.73 12.72 16.92
CA CYS A 18 -23.92 11.72 17.98
C CYS A 18 -23.12 10.43 17.73
N PHE A 19 -23.01 9.97 16.48
CA PHE A 19 -22.20 8.78 16.14
C PHE A 19 -20.69 8.97 16.34
N VAL A 20 -20.19 10.20 16.21
CA VAL A 20 -18.76 10.52 16.41
C VAL A 20 -18.42 10.57 17.91
N LEU A 21 -19.34 11.05 18.76
CA LEU A 21 -19.08 11.17 20.20
C LEU A 21 -19.20 9.84 20.97
N VAL A 22 -19.99 8.88 20.48
CA VAL A 22 -20.15 7.56 21.14
C VAL A 22 -18.94 6.63 20.93
N ASN A 23 -18.11 6.85 19.91
CA ASN A 23 -16.95 5.99 19.62
C ASN A 23 -15.62 6.44 20.25
N CYS A 24 -15.60 7.53 21.04
CA CYS A 24 -14.35 8.05 21.63
C CYS A 24 -14.11 7.67 23.10
N THR A 25 -14.85 6.70 23.67
CA THR A 25 -14.66 6.29 25.07
C THR A 25 -14.35 4.80 25.21
N HIS A 26 -13.24 4.35 24.66
CA HIS A 26 -12.61 3.10 25.13
C HIS A 26 -11.10 3.04 24.83
N LEU A 27 -10.31 3.83 25.54
CA LEU A 27 -8.88 3.57 25.71
C LEU A 27 -8.53 3.78 27.18
N ASP A 28 -8.37 2.69 27.90
CA ASP A 28 -7.64 2.70 29.16
C ASP A 28 -6.55 1.63 29.21
N LYS A 29 -5.48 2.03 29.89
CA LYS A 29 -4.15 1.45 30.05
C LYS A 29 -4.12 0.26 31.03
N LYS A 30 -3.25 -0.72 30.74
CA LYS A 30 -2.22 -1.34 31.62
C LYS A 30 -1.70 -2.60 30.91
N GLY A 31 -0.46 -3.06 31.10
CA GLY A 31 0.57 -2.67 32.04
C GLY A 31 1.86 -3.44 31.71
N ASN A 32 2.96 -2.84 32.15
CA ASN A 32 4.31 -3.37 32.18
C ASN A 32 4.37 -4.72 32.91
N ASN A 33 5.27 -5.61 32.52
CA ASN A 33 5.92 -6.56 33.42
C ASN A 33 7.25 -7.06 32.82
N ASP A 34 8.29 -6.86 33.62
CA ASP A 34 9.64 -7.39 33.53
C ASP A 34 9.69 -8.87 33.19
N SER A 35 10.71 -9.24 32.41
CA SER A 35 11.21 -10.61 32.36
C SER A 35 12.69 -10.56 32.68
N ASP A 36 12.98 -10.88 33.94
CA ASP A 36 14.31 -11.06 34.50
C ASP A 36 14.91 -12.35 33.91
N PHE A 37 16.00 -12.23 33.14
CA PHE A 37 16.70 -13.36 32.54
C PHE A 37 17.81 -13.82 33.48
N VAL A 38 17.55 -14.95 34.15
CA VAL A 38 18.49 -15.63 35.05
C VAL A 38 19.51 -16.41 34.22
N VAL A 39 20.79 -16.06 34.36
CA VAL A 39 21.93 -16.87 33.91
C VAL A 39 22.43 -17.72 35.08
N VAL A 40 22.32 -19.04 34.93
CA VAL A 40 23.00 -20.07 35.74
C VAL A 40 23.57 -21.06 34.70
N GLY A 41 24.80 -21.55 34.75
CA GLY A 41 25.90 -21.44 35.69
C GLY A 41 27.02 -22.39 35.21
N ASN A 42 28.26 -22.10 35.63
CA ASN A 42 29.48 -22.93 35.65
C ASN A 42 29.59 -24.11 34.66
N ILE A 43 30.51 -23.95 33.70
CA ILE A 43 30.98 -24.98 32.77
C ILE A 43 31.92 -25.91 33.53
N ASP A 44 31.50 -27.15 33.75
CA ASP A 44 32.34 -28.26 34.20
C ASP A 44 33.42 -28.58 33.14
N ASP A 45 34.62 -28.89 33.62
CA ASP A 45 35.89 -29.10 32.90
C ASP A 45 35.97 -30.47 32.16
N ASP A 46 34.83 -31.02 31.74
CA ASP A 46 34.68 -32.34 31.11
C ASP A 46 33.58 -32.33 30.03
N LYS A 47 33.61 -31.33 29.13
CA LYS A 47 32.70 -31.28 27.99
C LYS A 47 33.40 -31.81 26.75
N ASP A 48 32.88 -32.89 26.20
CA ASP A 48 33.26 -33.35 24.86
C ASP A 48 33.10 -32.21 23.83
N GLY A 49 33.85 -32.27 22.73
CA GLY A 49 33.86 -31.22 21.72
C GLY A 49 32.45 -30.87 21.18
N CYS A 50 31.54 -31.84 21.09
CA CYS A 50 30.17 -31.60 20.63
C CYS A 50 29.30 -30.92 21.69
N GLN A 51 29.49 -31.25 22.96
CA GLN A 51 28.78 -30.64 24.08
C GLN A 51 29.18 -29.17 24.23
N TYR A 52 30.44 -28.84 23.97
CA TYR A 52 30.89 -27.46 23.85
C TYR A 52 30.22 -26.72 22.69
N LEU A 53 30.12 -27.34 21.51
CA LEU A 53 29.42 -26.75 20.36
C LEU A 53 27.92 -26.55 20.64
N LEU A 54 27.28 -27.49 21.33
CA LEU A 54 25.87 -27.39 21.73
C LEU A 54 25.64 -26.22 22.69
N GLU A 55 26.50 -26.07 23.70
CA GLU A 55 26.43 -24.93 24.63
C GLU A 55 26.73 -23.60 23.91
N SER A 56 27.71 -23.59 23.03
CA SER A 56 28.03 -22.42 22.20
C SER A 56 26.85 -22.03 21.31
N PHE A 57 26.14 -23.01 20.74
CA PHE A 57 24.92 -22.76 19.96
C PHE A 57 23.82 -22.19 20.85
N ALA A 58 23.61 -22.75 22.04
CA ALA A 58 22.62 -22.24 22.99
C ALA A 58 22.90 -20.78 23.38
N HIS A 59 24.17 -20.44 23.66
CA HIS A 59 24.56 -19.08 24.03
C HIS A 59 24.44 -18.09 22.85
N THR A 60 24.96 -18.45 21.67
CA THR A 60 24.91 -17.56 20.49
C THR A 60 23.47 -17.36 19.99
N SER A 61 22.65 -18.40 19.98
CA SER A 61 21.22 -18.32 19.60
C SER A 61 20.40 -17.49 20.59
N ALA A 62 20.66 -17.61 21.89
CA ALA A 62 20.04 -16.77 22.92
C ALA A 62 20.42 -15.30 22.75
N ASN A 63 21.70 -15.00 22.50
CA ASN A 63 22.17 -13.64 22.26
C ASN A 63 21.57 -13.02 21.00
N PHE A 64 21.47 -13.79 19.90
CA PHE A 64 20.78 -13.31 18.70
C PHE A 64 19.31 -13.01 18.98
N THR A 65 18.61 -13.92 19.68
CA THR A 65 17.19 -13.75 20.00
C THR A 65 16.96 -12.53 20.89
N PHE A 66 17.80 -12.35 21.91
CA PHE A 66 17.78 -11.17 22.78
C PHE A 66 18.02 -9.88 21.99
N CYS A 67 19.04 -9.87 21.12
CA CYS A 67 19.34 -8.72 20.28
C CYS A 67 18.16 -8.37 19.36
N ALA A 68 17.59 -9.37 18.69
CA ALA A 68 16.48 -9.19 17.74
C ALA A 68 15.24 -8.60 18.42
N ILE A 69 14.92 -9.04 19.63
CA ILE A 69 13.79 -8.52 20.41
C ILE A 69 14.08 -7.09 20.89
N SER A 70 15.30 -6.83 21.38
CA SER A 70 15.70 -5.51 21.88
C SER A 70 15.70 -4.43 20.78
N HIS A 71 15.95 -4.83 19.53
CA HIS A 71 15.98 -3.94 18.36
C HIS A 71 14.76 -4.09 17.46
N ALA A 72 13.61 -4.50 18.03
CA ALA A 72 12.36 -4.65 17.29
C ALA A 72 11.59 -3.33 17.12
N ARG A 73 11.89 -2.29 17.91
CA ARG A 73 11.23 -0.97 17.89
C ARG A 73 12.17 0.15 18.38
N PRO A 74 12.63 1.06 17.49
CA PRO A 74 12.56 0.98 16.02
C PRO A 74 13.33 -0.24 15.49
N ILE A 75 12.97 -0.73 14.30
CA ILE A 75 13.61 -1.94 13.74
C ILE A 75 15.04 -1.60 13.32
N THR A 76 16.02 -2.16 14.04
CA THR A 76 17.46 -2.06 13.71
C THR A 76 18.16 -3.43 13.81
N LEU A 77 17.40 -4.50 13.58
CA LEU A 77 17.82 -5.88 13.75
C LEU A 77 19.00 -6.23 12.84
N CYS A 78 18.98 -5.82 11.57
CA CYS A 78 20.02 -6.20 10.63
C CYS A 78 21.36 -5.60 11.03
N GLN A 79 21.37 -4.31 11.39
CA GLN A 79 22.58 -3.58 11.79
C GLN A 79 23.13 -4.03 13.14
N GLN A 80 22.27 -4.20 14.14
CA GLN A 80 22.70 -4.43 15.52
C GLN A 80 22.94 -5.92 15.85
N CYS A 81 22.28 -6.83 15.13
CA CYS A 81 22.30 -8.26 15.44
C CYS A 81 23.09 -9.10 14.42
N LYS A 82 23.88 -8.44 13.57
CA LYS A 82 24.75 -9.08 12.57
C LYS A 82 25.75 -10.05 13.20
N ASP A 83 26.49 -9.62 14.23
CA ASP A 83 27.56 -10.45 14.80
C ASP A 83 27.01 -11.70 15.53
N PRO A 84 25.98 -11.59 16.40
CA PRO A 84 25.33 -12.78 16.96
C PRO A 84 24.77 -13.74 15.90
N TYR A 85 24.24 -13.20 14.79
CA TYR A 85 23.77 -14.03 13.67
C TYR A 85 24.93 -14.81 13.02
N LEU A 86 26.03 -14.12 12.68
CA LEU A 86 27.20 -14.75 12.08
C LEU A 86 27.84 -15.81 12.98
N LEU A 87 27.90 -15.55 14.28
CA LEU A 87 28.40 -16.52 15.27
C LEU A 87 27.50 -17.75 15.32
N THR A 88 26.17 -17.57 15.36
CA THR A 88 25.23 -18.70 15.39
C THR A 88 25.33 -19.55 14.13
N VAL A 89 25.47 -18.92 12.95
CA VAL A 89 25.70 -19.62 11.67
C VAL A 89 27.02 -20.37 11.69
N GLY A 90 28.09 -19.76 12.20
CA GLY A 90 29.39 -20.40 12.34
C GLY A 90 29.34 -21.64 13.24
N VAL A 91 28.76 -21.53 14.44
CA VAL A 91 28.66 -22.65 15.37
C VAL A 91 27.79 -23.78 14.80
N HIS A 92 26.69 -23.46 14.11
CA HIS A 92 25.88 -24.50 13.44
C HIS A 92 26.65 -25.17 12.31
N ASP A 93 27.38 -24.41 11.48
CA ASP A 93 28.27 -24.97 10.44
C ASP A 93 29.33 -25.91 11.05
N ASP A 94 29.86 -25.57 12.23
CA ASP A 94 30.83 -26.39 12.96
C ASP A 94 30.19 -27.67 13.51
N ILE A 95 28.97 -27.62 14.07
CA ILE A 95 28.21 -28.80 14.48
C ILE A 95 28.02 -29.78 13.31
N LEU A 96 27.83 -29.25 12.09
CA LEU A 96 27.65 -30.08 10.90
C LEU A 96 28.93 -30.77 10.42
N LYS A 97 30.12 -30.25 10.77
CA LYS A 97 31.40 -30.64 10.17
C LYS A 97 32.40 -31.25 11.13
N LEU A 98 32.36 -30.90 12.42
CA LEU A 98 33.34 -31.33 13.41
C LEU A 98 32.97 -32.68 14.04
N GLU A 99 34.02 -33.38 14.44
CA GLU A 99 33.97 -34.68 15.14
C GLU A 99 34.33 -34.49 16.61
N ASP A 100 33.83 -35.36 17.48
CA ASP A 100 34.27 -35.42 18.88
C ASP A 100 35.62 -36.13 19.05
N GLU A 101 36.08 -36.21 20.29
CA GLU A 101 37.35 -36.87 20.63
C GLU A 101 37.37 -38.37 20.30
N ALA A 102 36.20 -38.99 20.11
CA ALA A 102 36.04 -40.38 19.71
C ALA A 102 35.96 -40.56 18.18
N GLY A 103 35.97 -39.46 17.40
CA GLY A 103 35.86 -39.47 15.95
C GLY A 103 34.42 -39.60 15.43
N GLU A 104 33.41 -39.37 16.27
CA GLU A 104 32.01 -39.34 15.85
C GLU A 104 31.58 -37.93 15.44
N LEU A 105 30.84 -37.80 14.32
CA LEU A 105 30.35 -36.51 13.84
C LEU A 105 29.32 -35.90 14.80
N CYS A 106 29.55 -34.65 15.22
CA CYS A 106 28.62 -33.94 16.11
C CYS A 106 27.22 -33.83 15.54
N LYS A 107 27.09 -33.76 14.21
CA LYS A 107 25.81 -33.78 13.50
C LYS A 107 24.96 -34.99 13.87
N GLU A 108 25.57 -36.18 13.89
CA GLU A 108 24.86 -37.44 14.17
C GLU A 108 24.45 -37.52 15.64
N LYS A 109 25.31 -37.01 16.52
CA LYS A 109 25.09 -36.94 17.98
C LYS A 109 24.09 -35.87 18.41
N LEU A 110 23.94 -34.76 17.67
CA LEU A 110 23.15 -33.60 18.12
C LEU A 110 21.89 -33.32 17.31
N LEU A 111 21.85 -33.64 16.01
CA LEU A 111 20.73 -33.22 15.13
C LEU A 111 19.77 -34.36 14.75
N ASN A 112 20.22 -35.61 14.83
CA ASN A 112 19.49 -36.78 14.30
C ASN A 112 18.96 -37.74 15.37
N LEU A 113 19.04 -37.39 16.65
CA LEU A 113 18.68 -38.30 17.75
C LEU A 113 17.20 -38.22 18.18
N ASP A 114 16.52 -37.10 17.94
CA ASP A 114 15.17 -36.88 18.43
C ASP A 114 14.21 -36.34 17.36
N ARG A 115 12.90 -36.55 17.57
CA ARG A 115 11.83 -36.10 16.65
C ARG A 115 11.54 -34.60 16.76
N LEU A 116 12.05 -33.94 17.81
CA LEU A 116 11.76 -32.53 18.11
C LEU A 116 12.73 -31.59 17.39
N GLN A 117 13.96 -32.04 17.15
CA GLN A 117 15.05 -31.37 16.45
C GLN A 117 15.27 -29.94 16.95
N VAL A 118 15.47 -29.76 18.26
CA VAL A 118 15.52 -28.43 18.91
C VAL A 118 16.59 -27.53 18.31
N VAL A 119 17.78 -28.06 18.06
CA VAL A 119 18.90 -27.29 17.49
C VAL A 119 18.58 -26.84 16.07
N GLU A 120 18.07 -27.74 15.22
CA GLU A 120 17.71 -27.41 13.84
C GLU A 120 16.52 -26.46 13.76
N GLY A 121 15.50 -26.66 14.61
CA GLY A 121 14.35 -25.75 14.72
C GLY A 121 14.75 -24.35 15.19
N GLY A 122 15.65 -24.27 16.19
CA GLY A 122 16.21 -23.00 16.66
C GLY A 122 17.02 -22.29 15.59
N PHE A 123 17.88 -23.01 14.87
CA PHE A 123 18.66 -22.46 13.77
C PHE A 123 17.77 -21.96 12.63
N SER A 124 16.77 -22.76 12.25
CA SER A 124 15.78 -22.40 11.23
C SER A 124 15.03 -21.12 11.59
N TYR A 125 14.60 -20.95 12.85
CA TYR A 125 13.98 -19.71 13.32
C TYR A 125 14.89 -18.49 13.08
N ILE A 126 16.16 -18.60 13.46
CA ILE A 126 17.16 -17.52 13.31
C ILE A 126 17.39 -17.17 11.84
N LYS A 127 17.63 -18.19 10.99
CA LYS A 127 17.80 -18.02 9.54
C LYS A 127 16.56 -17.39 8.90
N ASN A 128 15.38 -17.86 9.27
CA ASN A 128 14.12 -17.35 8.72
C ASN A 128 13.83 -15.92 9.18
N LEU A 129 14.20 -15.54 10.40
CA LEU A 129 14.05 -14.17 10.87
C LEU A 129 14.97 -13.22 10.09
N TRP A 130 16.25 -13.58 9.95
CA TRP A 130 17.22 -12.82 9.14
C TRP A 130 16.76 -12.68 7.67
N GLY A 131 16.29 -13.79 7.08
CA GLY A 131 15.81 -13.82 5.69
C GLY A 131 14.54 -12.99 5.48
N ARG A 132 13.55 -13.04 6.38
CA ARG A 132 12.31 -12.24 6.27
C ARG A 132 12.55 -10.74 6.43
N ALA A 133 13.57 -10.36 7.20
CA ALA A 133 14.00 -8.97 7.29
C ALA A 133 14.85 -8.53 6.08
N GLU A 134 15.13 -9.45 5.15
CA GLU A 134 15.99 -9.26 3.99
C GLU A 134 17.34 -8.63 4.37
N CYS A 135 17.90 -9.03 5.52
CA CYS A 135 19.08 -8.37 6.08
C CYS A 135 20.31 -8.47 5.18
N ASP A 136 20.40 -9.49 4.33
CA ASP A 136 21.47 -9.61 3.34
C ASP A 136 21.49 -8.42 2.35
N LEU A 137 20.37 -7.73 2.14
CA LEU A 137 20.29 -6.53 1.29
C LEU A 137 20.89 -5.28 1.94
N CYS A 138 21.14 -5.27 3.25
CA CYS A 138 21.86 -4.17 3.91
C CYS A 138 23.38 -4.23 3.63
N TYR A 139 23.91 -5.38 3.21
CA TYR A 139 25.35 -5.67 3.21
C TYR A 139 25.89 -6.02 1.83
N ASP A 140 27.17 -5.74 1.61
CA ASP A 140 27.91 -6.35 0.51
C ASP A 140 28.25 -7.80 0.86
N LYS A 141 28.10 -8.70 -0.13
CA LYS A 141 28.43 -10.11 0.03
C LYS A 141 29.95 -10.28 0.02
N GLY A 142 30.50 -10.81 1.12
CA GLY A 142 31.91 -11.22 1.17
C GLY A 142 32.19 -12.47 0.35
N THR A 143 33.47 -12.89 0.31
CA THR A 143 33.94 -14.09 -0.41
C THR A 143 33.20 -15.38 -0.02
N ASP A 144 32.71 -15.45 1.22
CA ASP A 144 31.98 -16.60 1.76
C ASP A 144 30.45 -16.43 1.73
N ASN A 145 29.93 -15.48 0.95
CA ASN A 145 28.51 -15.06 0.95
C ASN A 145 28.00 -14.56 2.32
N LYS A 146 28.89 -14.24 3.25
CA LYS A 146 28.55 -13.70 4.58
C LYS A 146 28.48 -12.17 4.55
N PRO A 147 27.55 -11.54 5.30
CA PRO A 147 27.51 -10.09 5.50
C PRO A 147 28.83 -9.54 6.04
N LEU A 148 29.47 -8.62 5.30
CA LEU A 148 30.75 -8.01 5.72
C LEU A 148 30.56 -6.55 6.11
N GLU A 149 30.33 -5.68 5.14
CA GLU A 149 30.22 -4.24 5.32
C GLU A 149 28.87 -3.77 4.81
N LEU A 150 28.32 -2.72 5.42
CA LEU A 150 27.10 -2.10 4.89
C LEU A 150 27.37 -1.64 3.46
N ASN A 151 26.43 -1.95 2.56
CA ASN A 151 26.58 -1.59 1.16
C ASN A 151 26.48 -0.07 0.96
N GLN A 152 26.95 0.40 -0.19
CA GLN A 152 27.03 1.83 -0.48
C GLN A 152 25.66 2.52 -0.44
N GLN A 153 24.60 1.84 -0.92
CA GLN A 153 23.24 2.38 -0.93
C GLN A 153 22.71 2.61 0.49
N THR A 154 22.92 1.62 1.38
CA THR A 154 22.52 1.69 2.78
C THR A 154 23.28 2.79 3.51
N LYS A 155 24.59 2.88 3.30
CA LYS A 155 25.44 3.95 3.86
C LYS A 155 24.96 5.34 3.42
N GLU A 156 24.62 5.52 2.15
CA GLU A 156 24.14 6.79 1.62
C GLU A 156 22.80 7.23 2.25
N ILE A 157 21.84 6.30 2.39
CA ILE A 157 20.56 6.59 3.04
C ILE A 157 20.74 6.91 4.53
N LEU A 158 21.54 6.12 5.25
CA LEU A 158 21.80 6.36 6.66
C LEU A 158 22.49 7.71 6.89
N HIS A 159 23.39 8.12 6.00
CA HIS A 159 24.02 9.44 6.07
C HIS A 159 22.99 10.58 5.91
N LEU A 160 22.13 10.52 4.88
CA LEU A 160 21.08 11.53 4.68
C LEU A 160 20.06 11.55 5.83
N TYR A 161 19.75 10.37 6.38
CA TYR A 161 18.89 10.23 7.54
C TYR A 161 19.50 10.94 8.77
N ASN A 162 20.77 10.69 9.08
CA ASN A 162 21.44 11.33 10.20
C ASN A 162 21.43 12.86 10.07
N LEU A 163 21.75 13.40 8.88
CA LEU A 163 21.66 14.84 8.63
C LEU A 163 20.24 15.39 8.83
N THR A 164 19.23 14.64 8.39
CA THR A 164 17.83 15.05 8.54
C THR A 164 17.41 15.05 10.01
N GLN A 165 17.77 14.01 10.76
CA GLN A 165 17.47 13.88 12.19
C GLN A 165 18.21 14.93 13.02
N GLU A 166 19.50 15.19 12.75
CA GLU A 166 20.26 16.26 13.39
C GLU A 166 19.60 17.63 13.20
N CYS A 167 19.06 17.90 12.01
CA CYS A 167 18.29 19.12 11.76
C CYS A 167 16.98 19.14 12.56
N ILE A 168 16.22 18.04 12.54
CA ILE A 168 14.95 17.92 13.27
C ILE A 168 15.19 18.16 14.76
N ASP A 169 16.13 17.44 15.38
CA ASP A 169 16.48 17.54 16.80
C ASP A 169 16.88 18.97 17.19
N LYS A 170 17.66 19.65 16.34
CA LYS A 170 18.09 21.03 16.57
C LYS A 170 16.92 22.01 16.62
N HIS A 171 15.93 21.86 15.74
CA HIS A 171 14.83 22.81 15.60
C HIS A 171 13.53 22.36 16.33
N GLN A 172 13.46 21.13 16.85
CA GLN A 172 12.26 20.56 17.49
C GLN A 172 11.81 21.36 18.72
N ASN A 173 12.75 21.96 19.46
CA ASN A 173 12.45 22.75 20.66
C ASN A 173 12.03 24.19 20.35
N GLU A 174 12.13 24.65 19.10
CA GLU A 174 11.70 25.99 18.67
C GLU A 174 10.19 26.04 18.39
N THR A 175 9.42 25.08 18.92
CA THR A 175 7.97 24.98 18.76
C THR A 175 7.29 26.18 19.41
N SER A 176 7.18 27.27 18.67
CA SER A 176 6.31 28.39 19.01
C SER A 176 4.87 27.87 18.99
N MET A 177 4.18 28.04 20.11
CA MET A 177 2.81 27.60 20.40
C MET A 177 1.74 28.22 19.45
N TYR A 178 2.14 28.90 18.38
CA TYR A 178 1.29 29.84 17.66
C TYR A 178 1.43 29.83 16.13
N HIS A 179 2.36 29.05 15.55
CA HIS A 179 2.49 28.97 14.10
C HIS A 179 1.89 27.70 13.52
N ASN A 180 1.05 27.90 12.50
CA ASN A 180 0.52 26.83 11.66
C ASN A 180 1.62 26.08 10.89
N ASP A 181 2.87 26.55 10.93
CA ASP A 181 4.05 25.94 10.31
C ASP A 181 5.22 25.97 11.31
N PRO A 182 5.64 24.82 11.88
CA PRO A 182 6.81 24.73 12.73
C PRO A 182 8.09 25.15 11.98
N PRO A 183 9.04 25.88 12.61
CA PRO A 183 10.30 26.26 11.95
C PRO A 183 11.10 25.04 11.46
N VAL A 184 10.97 23.89 12.13
CA VAL A 184 11.53 22.60 11.67
C VAL A 184 11.14 22.29 10.23
N CYS A 185 9.89 22.59 9.85
CA CYS A 185 9.34 22.27 8.55
C CYS A 185 9.92 23.13 7.44
N SER A 186 10.33 24.36 7.72
CA SER A 186 11.01 25.23 6.76
C SER A 186 12.51 24.95 6.71
N GLU A 187 13.16 24.81 7.86
CA GLU A 187 14.62 24.66 7.96
C GLU A 187 15.09 23.27 7.48
N CYS A 188 14.37 22.20 7.84
CA CYS A 188 14.78 20.82 7.52
C CYS A 188 14.11 20.28 6.26
N LYS A 189 13.31 21.09 5.56
CA LYS A 189 12.54 20.67 4.38
C LYS A 189 13.40 20.02 3.31
N GLN A 190 14.51 20.67 2.97
CA GLN A 190 15.35 20.23 1.88
C GLN A 190 16.03 18.90 2.21
N LEU A 191 16.55 18.74 3.44
CA LEU A 191 17.17 17.49 3.91
C LEU A 191 16.18 16.32 3.86
N TYR A 192 14.95 16.54 4.34
CA TYR A 192 13.89 15.54 4.25
C TYR A 192 13.55 15.18 2.81
N LEU A 193 13.44 16.18 1.91
CA LEU A 193 13.15 15.94 0.49
C LEU A 193 14.29 15.17 -0.20
N ASP A 194 15.54 15.50 0.11
CA ASP A 194 16.72 14.84 -0.42
C ASP A 194 16.76 13.37 0.03
N LEU A 195 16.55 13.10 1.32
CA LEU A 195 16.42 11.74 1.87
C LEU A 195 15.28 10.97 1.19
N ASN A 196 14.09 11.56 1.11
CA ASN A 196 12.91 10.90 0.57
C ASN A 196 13.05 10.63 -0.94
N SER A 197 13.63 11.57 -1.69
CA SER A 197 13.91 11.42 -3.11
C SER A 197 14.94 10.32 -3.34
N LYS A 198 16.05 10.34 -2.59
CA LYS A 198 17.12 9.35 -2.71
C LYS A 198 16.61 7.94 -2.37
N TYR A 199 15.81 7.80 -1.33
CA TYR A 199 15.19 6.52 -0.98
C TYR A 199 14.33 5.99 -2.14
N ASN A 200 13.49 6.83 -2.75
CA ASN A 200 12.64 6.40 -3.85
C ASN A 200 13.45 6.04 -5.11
N GLU A 201 14.48 6.82 -5.44
CA GLU A 201 15.40 6.54 -6.57
C GLU A 201 16.07 5.17 -6.43
N LEU A 202 16.57 4.85 -5.24
CA LEU A 202 17.27 3.58 -4.99
C LEU A 202 16.30 2.39 -4.90
N LYS A 203 15.12 2.60 -4.31
CA LYS A 203 14.09 1.57 -4.13
C LYS A 203 13.58 1.01 -5.46
N ASP A 204 13.53 1.82 -6.51
CA ASP A 204 13.08 1.38 -7.83
C ASP A 204 14.03 0.35 -8.46
N ASN A 205 15.32 0.38 -8.08
CA ASN A 205 16.33 -0.53 -8.60
C ASN A 205 16.47 -1.81 -7.77
N SER A 206 16.38 -1.70 -6.45
CA SER A 206 16.50 -2.84 -5.53
C SER A 206 15.67 -2.59 -4.27
N PRO A 207 15.00 -3.62 -3.72
CA PRO A 207 14.42 -3.52 -2.40
C PRO A 207 15.51 -3.24 -1.35
N PHE A 208 15.08 -2.61 -0.26
CA PHE A 208 15.92 -2.36 0.92
C PHE A 208 15.59 -3.37 2.01
N CYS A 209 16.58 -3.68 2.84
CA CYS A 209 16.38 -4.43 4.07
C CYS A 209 15.38 -3.73 5.01
N MET A 210 14.82 -4.50 5.94
CA MET A 210 13.74 -4.04 6.81
C MET A 210 14.14 -2.85 7.69
N ASP A 211 15.39 -2.79 8.16
CA ASP A 211 15.93 -1.65 8.94
C ASP A 211 15.72 -0.32 8.21
N ILE A 212 16.07 -0.25 6.92
CA ILE A 212 15.98 0.97 6.11
C ILE A 212 14.53 1.29 5.75
N THR A 213 13.71 0.26 5.51
CA THR A 213 12.29 0.43 5.24
C THR A 213 11.54 0.97 6.47
N ASP A 214 11.81 0.44 7.67
CA ASP A 214 11.22 0.91 8.92
C ASP A 214 11.70 2.32 9.27
N LEU A 215 13.00 2.60 9.08
CA LEU A 215 13.58 3.93 9.25
C LEU A 215 12.89 4.98 8.38
N MET A 216 12.71 4.71 7.08
CA MET A 216 12.04 5.65 6.19
C MET A 216 10.54 5.81 6.53
N ASN A 217 9.86 4.73 6.90
CA ASN A 217 8.46 4.78 7.32
C ASN A 217 8.28 5.59 8.60
N SER A 218 9.15 5.37 9.59
CA SER A 218 9.16 6.11 10.86
C SER A 218 9.46 7.59 10.63
N THR A 219 10.45 7.91 9.78
CA THR A 219 10.78 9.30 9.43
C THR A 219 9.62 10.00 8.72
N ARG A 220 8.93 9.32 7.78
CA ARG A 220 7.74 9.87 7.12
C ARG A 220 6.59 10.09 8.09
N TYR A 221 6.38 9.17 9.02
CA TYR A 221 5.37 9.29 10.06
C TYR A 221 5.69 10.48 10.97
N GLU A 222 6.92 10.60 11.44
CA GLU A 222 7.38 11.71 12.26
C GLU A 222 7.18 13.06 11.55
N TRP A 223 7.66 13.17 10.30
CA TRP A 223 7.55 14.40 9.51
C TRP A 223 6.09 14.85 9.29
N SER A 224 5.21 13.91 8.95
CA SER A 224 3.83 14.23 8.54
C SER A 224 2.84 14.28 9.70
N VAL A 225 2.99 13.43 10.71
CA VAL A 225 2.02 13.25 11.80
C VAL A 225 2.51 13.91 13.09
N THR A 226 3.75 13.63 13.51
CA THR A 226 4.30 14.16 14.76
C THR A 226 4.60 15.65 14.63
N ILE A 227 5.36 16.04 13.61
CA ILE A 227 5.79 17.43 13.38
C ILE A 227 4.74 18.22 12.59
N LYS A 228 3.92 17.54 11.77
CA LYS A 228 2.84 18.13 10.93
C LYS A 228 3.32 19.06 9.81
N CYS A 229 4.47 18.76 9.20
CA CYS A 229 5.02 19.55 8.10
C CYS A 229 4.23 19.43 6.77
N CYS A 230 3.28 18.50 6.65
CA CYS A 230 2.46 18.32 5.45
C CYS A 230 1.20 19.22 5.47
N LEU A 231 1.38 20.54 5.35
CA LEU A 231 0.28 21.51 5.37
C LEU A 231 -0.55 21.56 4.08
N GLU A 232 0.04 21.19 2.93
CA GLU A 232 -0.66 21.19 1.63
C GLU A 232 -1.92 20.30 1.65
N ARG A 233 -1.87 19.20 2.41
CA ARG A 233 -2.98 18.24 2.56
C ARG A 233 -4.06 18.70 3.56
N GLN A 234 -3.77 19.73 4.36
CA GLN A 234 -4.71 20.29 5.35
C GLN A 234 -5.49 21.50 4.82
N LYS A 235 -5.13 22.05 3.66
CA LYS A 235 -5.94 23.08 3.03
C LYS A 235 -7.28 22.46 2.66
N PRO A 236 -8.42 23.04 3.07
CA PRO A 236 -9.69 22.58 2.56
C PRO A 236 -9.65 22.73 1.05
N GLU A 237 -9.92 21.64 0.34
CA GLU A 237 -10.09 21.57 -1.11
C GLU A 237 -11.36 22.35 -1.52
N LEU A 238 -11.44 23.63 -1.14
CA LEU A 238 -12.57 24.52 -1.36
C LEU A 238 -12.87 24.59 -2.86
N MET A 239 -11.83 24.60 -3.68
CA MET A 239 -11.95 24.54 -5.15
C MET A 239 -12.60 23.24 -5.62
N PHE A 240 -12.22 22.08 -5.06
CA PHE A 240 -12.84 20.80 -5.37
C PHE A 240 -14.29 20.72 -4.89
N LEU A 241 -14.58 21.20 -3.68
CA LEU A 241 -15.93 21.26 -3.12
C LEU A 241 -16.85 22.18 -3.92
N LEU A 242 -16.35 23.33 -4.36
CA LEU A 242 -17.10 24.25 -5.23
C LEU A 242 -17.34 23.63 -6.62
N ALA A 243 -16.33 23.00 -7.21
CA ALA A 243 -16.45 22.36 -8.52
C ALA A 243 -17.46 21.20 -8.50
N THR A 244 -17.37 20.30 -7.52
CA THR A 244 -18.29 19.18 -7.35
C THR A 244 -19.72 19.64 -7.07
N SER A 245 -19.89 20.71 -6.29
CA SER A 245 -21.20 21.34 -6.03
C SER A 245 -21.86 21.88 -7.31
N ILE A 246 -21.10 22.62 -8.14
CA ILE A 246 -21.62 23.17 -9.41
C ILE A 246 -22.04 22.05 -10.36
N ILE A 247 -21.22 21.01 -10.50
CA ILE A 247 -21.50 19.84 -11.36
C ILE A 247 -22.75 19.10 -10.87
N SER A 248 -22.94 18.97 -9.55
CA SER A 248 -24.11 18.35 -8.94
C SER A 248 -25.41 19.13 -9.17
N VAL A 249 -25.35 20.46 -9.14
CA VAL A 249 -26.55 21.33 -9.28
C VAL A 249 -26.98 21.48 -10.74
N LEU A 250 -26.05 21.37 -11.69
CA LEU A 250 -26.30 21.56 -13.12
C LEU A 250 -27.46 20.70 -13.68
N PRO A 251 -27.51 19.36 -13.45
CA PRO A 251 -28.58 18.50 -13.94
C PRO A 251 -29.95 18.88 -13.38
N VAL A 252 -30.00 19.25 -12.10
CA VAL A 252 -31.23 19.67 -11.42
C VAL A 252 -31.74 20.99 -12.01
N ALA A 253 -30.84 21.95 -12.22
CA ALA A 253 -31.17 23.23 -12.84
C ALA A 253 -31.66 23.05 -14.29
N LEU A 254 -31.00 22.19 -15.07
CA LEU A 254 -31.41 21.86 -16.45
C LEU A 254 -32.79 21.18 -16.49
N TYR A 255 -33.08 20.27 -15.54
CA TYR A 255 -34.39 19.63 -15.44
C TYR A 255 -35.50 20.63 -15.08
N ILE A 256 -35.26 21.52 -14.12
CA ILE A 256 -36.21 22.57 -13.73
C ILE A 256 -36.45 23.54 -14.89
N MET A 257 -35.40 23.93 -15.63
CA MET A 257 -35.53 24.75 -16.84
C MET A 257 -36.38 24.04 -17.89
N ALA A 258 -36.09 22.77 -18.20
CA ALA A 258 -36.87 21.99 -19.17
C ALA A 258 -38.36 21.89 -18.78
N CYS A 259 -38.67 21.69 -17.49
CA CYS A 259 -40.04 21.68 -16.98
C CYS A 259 -40.73 23.04 -17.11
N SER A 260 -40.01 24.12 -16.81
CA SER A 260 -40.54 25.50 -16.87
C SER A 260 -40.83 25.94 -18.31
N PHE A 261 -39.96 25.58 -19.27
CA PHE A 261 -40.16 25.88 -20.70
C PHE A 261 -41.20 24.96 -21.38
N SER A 262 -41.42 23.75 -20.87
CA SER A 262 -42.47 22.85 -21.37
C SER A 262 -43.87 23.21 -20.86
N GLY A 263 -43.96 24.06 -19.82
CA GLY A 263 -45.20 24.59 -19.30
C GLY A 263 -45.71 25.80 -20.07
N LYS A 264 -46.76 25.59 -20.89
CA LYS A 264 -47.65 26.56 -21.61
C LYS A 264 -47.51 26.56 -23.14
N LYS A 265 -47.87 25.46 -23.79
CA LYS A 265 -48.63 25.54 -25.06
C LYS A 265 -50.08 25.17 -24.77
N LYS A 266 -50.96 26.16 -24.58
CA LYS A 266 -52.41 25.94 -24.73
C LYS A 266 -52.63 25.55 -26.18
N GLN A 267 -52.81 24.27 -26.49
CA GLN A 267 -53.33 23.86 -27.78
C GLN A 267 -54.76 24.37 -27.89
N ASN A 268 -55.01 25.37 -28.73
CA ASN A 268 -56.36 25.71 -29.15
C ASN A 268 -56.84 24.55 -30.03
N ILE A 269 -57.67 23.68 -29.48
CA ILE A 269 -58.40 22.68 -30.25
C ILE A 269 -59.38 23.44 -31.15
N VAL A 270 -59.02 23.60 -32.42
CA VAL A 270 -59.90 24.18 -33.44
C VAL A 270 -61.01 23.16 -33.73
N LEU A 271 -62.23 23.42 -33.23
CA LEU A 271 -63.42 22.66 -33.61
C LEU A 271 -63.69 22.86 -35.11
N ARG A 272 -63.59 21.77 -35.88
CA ARG A 272 -63.89 21.73 -37.32
C ARG A 272 -65.40 21.93 -37.54
N LYS A 273 -65.79 23.09 -38.08
CA LYS A 273 -67.17 23.37 -38.53
C LYS A 273 -67.44 22.55 -39.80
N ARG A 274 -68.52 21.76 -39.84
CA ARG A 274 -68.94 21.02 -41.03
C ARG A 274 -69.37 22.00 -42.13
N VAL A 275 -68.83 21.83 -43.33
CA VAL A 275 -69.24 22.54 -44.56
C VAL A 275 -70.51 21.86 -45.09
N SER A 276 -71.57 22.64 -45.29
CA SER A 276 -72.77 22.23 -46.03
C SER A 276 -72.47 22.27 -47.53
N ILE A 277 -72.74 21.16 -48.23
CA ILE A 277 -72.56 21.01 -49.68
C ILE A 277 -73.79 21.59 -50.41
N PRO A 278 -73.62 22.46 -51.42
CA PRO A 278 -74.59 22.62 -52.50
C PRO A 278 -74.14 21.87 -53.78
N TYR A 279 -75.13 21.30 -54.49
CA TYR A 279 -75.02 20.38 -55.63
C TYR A 279 -74.34 20.96 -56.89
N PRO A 280 -73.76 20.10 -57.77
CA PRO A 280 -73.19 20.48 -59.06
C PRO A 280 -74.22 20.38 -60.19
N ASN A 281 -74.09 21.25 -61.20
CA ASN A 281 -74.63 21.20 -62.56
C ASN A 281 -73.89 22.31 -63.34
N GLU A 282 -73.38 22.21 -64.55
CA GLU A 282 -73.54 21.28 -65.69
C GLU A 282 -72.19 21.17 -66.42
N ASP A 283 -71.89 19.96 -66.94
CA ASP A 283 -71.32 19.68 -68.26
C ASP A 283 -70.24 20.60 -68.87
N GLU A 284 -68.99 20.47 -68.44
CA GLU A 284 -67.75 20.73 -69.22
C GLU A 284 -66.58 20.49 -68.25
N ALA A 285 -65.50 19.76 -68.49
CA ALA A 285 -64.89 19.36 -69.72
C ALA A 285 -64.10 18.07 -69.45
N ILE A 286 -64.51 17.02 -70.15
CA ILE A 286 -63.58 16.03 -70.68
C ILE A 286 -62.59 16.80 -71.57
N HIS A 287 -61.32 16.36 -71.59
CA HIS A 287 -60.21 16.83 -72.44
C HIS A 287 -59.32 17.94 -71.87
N LYS A 288 -58.21 17.55 -71.23
CA LYS A 288 -56.94 17.32 -71.94
C LYS A 288 -55.80 17.08 -70.95
N ILE A 289 -55.28 15.86 -71.00
CA ILE A 289 -53.90 15.51 -70.70
C ILE A 289 -53.09 15.93 -71.93
N ASP A 290 -52.00 16.66 -71.74
CA ASP A 290 -50.69 16.46 -72.38
C ASP A 290 -49.82 17.72 -72.33
N ASP A 291 -48.51 17.48 -72.36
CA ASP A 291 -47.36 18.37 -72.51
C ASP A 291 -46.61 18.70 -71.21
N ALA A 292 -45.66 17.83 -70.80
CA ALA A 292 -44.22 17.83 -71.17
C ALA A 292 -43.43 18.87 -70.33
N ARG A 293 -42.24 18.61 -69.76
CA ARG A 293 -41.14 17.69 -70.11
C ARG A 293 -40.13 17.67 -68.94
N THR A 294 -39.59 16.49 -68.61
CA THR A 294 -38.31 16.22 -67.89
C THR A 294 -37.09 16.61 -68.79
N PRO A 295 -35.78 16.45 -68.44
CA PRO A 295 -35.15 15.54 -67.45
C PRO A 295 -33.85 16.04 -66.75
N LEU A 296 -33.30 15.21 -65.85
CA LEU A 296 -31.87 14.81 -65.64
C LEU A 296 -31.79 14.08 -64.26
N VAL A 297 -31.65 12.75 -64.17
CA VAL A 297 -30.45 11.89 -64.36
C VAL A 297 -29.40 12.14 -63.25
N ASP A 298 -28.84 11.20 -62.50
CA ASP A 298 -29.06 9.75 -62.30
C ASP A 298 -28.42 9.33 -60.96
N ASP A 299 -28.93 8.21 -60.46
CA ASP A 299 -28.64 7.32 -59.31
C ASP A 299 -27.22 6.64 -59.36
N PRO A 300 -26.70 5.87 -58.36
CA PRO A 300 -27.40 4.70 -57.79
C PRO A 300 -27.12 4.23 -56.33
N LYS A 301 -28.24 3.78 -55.73
CA LYS A 301 -28.56 2.45 -55.14
C LYS A 301 -27.74 1.85 -53.96
N PRO A 302 -28.43 1.36 -52.90
CA PRO A 302 -27.85 0.61 -51.77
C PRO A 302 -27.93 -0.91 -51.96
N GLU A 303 -26.99 -1.64 -51.35
CA GLU A 303 -27.04 -3.10 -51.18
C GLU A 303 -26.83 -3.53 -49.71
N SER A 304 -27.49 -4.65 -49.41
CA SER A 304 -27.71 -5.33 -48.14
C SER A 304 -26.51 -6.11 -47.57
N SER A 305 -26.46 -6.32 -46.25
CA SER A 305 -26.09 -7.60 -45.58
C SER A 305 -26.31 -7.41 -44.05
N VAL A 306 -27.00 -8.26 -43.28
CA VAL A 306 -26.83 -9.70 -42.91
C VAL A 306 -25.84 -9.92 -41.75
N ASN A 307 -26.41 -10.46 -40.64
CA ASN A 307 -25.91 -11.41 -39.62
C ASN A 307 -24.68 -11.17 -38.70
N GLY A 308 -24.84 -11.74 -37.49
CA GLY A 308 -23.79 -12.39 -36.67
C GLY A 308 -23.29 -11.54 -35.49
N ASN A 309 -23.66 -11.73 -34.22
CA ASN A 309 -23.63 -12.89 -33.31
C ASN A 309 -22.21 -13.33 -32.88
N ILE A 310 -22.05 -13.58 -31.57
CA ILE A 310 -21.09 -14.45 -30.84
C ILE A 310 -20.06 -13.77 -29.91
N ASN A 311 -20.38 -13.90 -28.61
CA ASN A 311 -19.62 -14.43 -27.47
C ASN A 311 -18.15 -14.06 -27.19
N ALA A 312 -17.90 -13.64 -25.95
CA ALA A 312 -16.68 -13.96 -25.19
C ALA A 312 -17.08 -14.83 -23.98
N GLY A 313 -16.57 -16.07 -23.94
CA GLY A 313 -16.75 -17.02 -22.86
C GLY A 313 -15.39 -17.46 -22.29
N ALA A 314 -15.32 -17.41 -20.96
CA ALA A 314 -14.64 -18.30 -20.00
C ALA A 314 -13.40 -19.16 -20.39
N SER A 315 -12.33 -18.94 -19.63
CA SER A 315 -11.64 -19.86 -18.67
C SER A 315 -10.75 -21.05 -19.12
N GLN A 316 -9.84 -21.39 -18.18
CA GLN A 316 -8.92 -22.55 -18.02
C GLN A 316 -7.48 -22.37 -18.55
N SER A 317 -6.39 -22.50 -17.78
CA SER A 317 -5.88 -23.49 -16.80
C SER A 317 -5.37 -24.81 -17.41
N ASN A 318 -4.05 -25.06 -17.31
CA ASN A 318 -3.30 -26.34 -17.29
C ASN A 318 -1.81 -25.97 -17.12
N VAL A 319 -0.97 -26.44 -16.17
CA VAL A 319 -0.58 -27.78 -15.65
C VAL A 319 0.15 -28.68 -16.68
N SER A 320 1.45 -28.91 -16.44
CA SER A 320 2.32 -30.05 -16.89
C SER A 320 3.69 -29.86 -16.17
N ARG A 321 4.13 -30.61 -15.14
CA ARG A 321 4.67 -31.99 -14.97
C ARG A 321 5.88 -32.41 -15.84
N ILE A 322 7.03 -32.54 -15.15
CA ILE A 322 8.03 -33.65 -15.05
C ILE A 322 8.56 -34.31 -16.33
N ALA A 323 9.91 -34.34 -16.44
CA ALA A 323 10.66 -35.47 -17.01
C ALA A 323 11.97 -35.69 -16.23
N GLU A 324 12.20 -36.95 -15.85
CA GLU A 324 13.44 -37.55 -15.32
C GLU A 324 14.54 -37.63 -16.39
N GLY A 325 15.79 -37.78 -15.94
CA GLY A 325 16.92 -38.19 -16.77
C GLY A 325 18.12 -38.59 -15.91
N ASP A 326 18.32 -39.90 -15.75
CA ASP A 326 19.51 -40.57 -15.22
C ASP A 326 20.73 -40.37 -16.15
N GLN A 327 21.86 -39.93 -15.57
CA GLN A 327 23.22 -40.46 -15.76
C GLN A 327 24.22 -39.75 -14.84
#